data_AF-A0A7S2A9S9-F1
#
_entry.id   AF-A0A7S2A9S9-F1
#
_cell.length_a   1.000
_cell.length_b   1.000
_cell.length_c   1.000
_cell.angle_alpha   90.00
_cell.angle_beta   90.00
_cell.angle_gamma   90.00
#
_symmetry.space_group_name_H-M   'P 1'
#
loop_
_entity.id
_entity.type
_entity.pdbx_description
1 polymer ?
#
loop_
_entity_poly.entity_id
_entity_poly.type
_entity_poly.pdbx_seq_one_letter_code
_entity_poly.pdbx_strand_id
1 'polypeptide(L)'
;IEIARTKREDKFLKLVEGSLNVIEEWVKHSSWNFQHKLELLRAEFAFFQQDIWKAAKLYELSIHHAGTHGFIHEQALACERAAIFSSCIGNNITAREYLCRARELYLKWGAKRK
;
A
#
# COMPACT_ATOMS: atom_id res chain seq x y z
N ILE A 1 18.56 -7.46 -20.72
CA ILE A 1 18.10 -7.03 -19.37
C ILE A 1 16.60 -6.68 -19.36
N GLU A 2 16.03 -6.19 -20.46
CA GLU A 2 14.57 -5.92 -20.57
C GLU A 2 13.67 -7.16 -20.42
N ILE A 3 14.04 -8.33 -20.96
CA ILE A 3 13.18 -9.54 -21.00
C ILE A 3 12.88 -10.10 -19.59
N ALA A 4 13.81 -9.93 -18.63
CA ALA A 4 13.60 -10.33 -17.24
C ALA A 4 12.73 -9.32 -16.47
N ARG A 5 12.72 -8.05 -16.90
CA ARG A 5 11.85 -7.00 -16.40
C ARG A 5 10.42 -7.31 -16.85
N THR A 6 10.18 -7.51 -18.15
CA THR A 6 8.86 -7.84 -18.72
C THR A 6 8.24 -9.10 -18.12
N LYS A 7 9.01 -10.18 -17.90
CA LYS A 7 8.49 -11.40 -17.25
C LYS A 7 8.12 -11.22 -15.78
N ARG A 8 8.85 -10.35 -15.06
CA ARG A 8 8.58 -10.05 -13.65
C ARG A 8 7.37 -9.13 -13.53
N GLU A 9 7.23 -8.22 -14.50
CA GLU A 9 6.10 -7.31 -14.69
C GLU A 9 4.81 -8.09 -15.01
N ASP A 10 4.83 -9.04 -15.95
CA ASP A 10 3.67 -9.91 -16.26
C ASP A 10 3.22 -10.77 -15.07
N LYS A 11 4.18 -11.32 -14.32
CA LYS A 11 3.85 -12.08 -13.10
C LYS A 11 3.26 -11.18 -12.02
N PHE A 12 3.78 -9.97 -11.86
CA PHE A 12 3.27 -9.01 -10.90
C PHE A 12 1.86 -8.56 -11.27
N LEU A 13 1.59 -8.25 -12.54
CA LEU A 13 0.27 -7.90 -13.04
C LEU A 13 -0.74 -9.02 -12.79
N LYS A 14 -0.42 -10.27 -13.15
CA LYS A 14 -1.30 -11.42 -12.89
C LYS A 14 -1.55 -11.65 -11.39
N LEU A 15 -0.54 -11.44 -10.55
CA LEU A 15 -0.66 -11.56 -9.11
C LEU A 15 -1.59 -10.47 -8.55
N VAL A 16 -1.41 -9.23 -8.99
CA VAL A 16 -2.23 -8.08 -8.57
C VAL A 16 -3.66 -8.27 -9.06
N GLU A 17 -3.89 -8.66 -10.31
CA GLU A 17 -5.23 -8.95 -10.83
C GLU A 17 -5.93 -10.08 -10.06
N GLY A 18 -5.23 -11.19 -9.81
CA GLY A 18 -5.77 -12.29 -9.01
C GLY A 18 -6.11 -11.85 -7.58
N SER A 19 -5.24 -11.04 -6.97
CA SER A 19 -5.46 -10.52 -5.61
C SER A 19 -6.58 -9.49 -5.56
N LEU A 20 -6.73 -8.66 -6.59
CA LEU A 20 -7.80 -7.68 -6.73
C LEU A 20 -9.15 -8.37 -6.84
N ASN A 21 -9.29 -9.41 -7.67
CA ASN A 21 -10.55 -10.16 -7.78
C ASN A 21 -10.99 -10.76 -6.45
N VAL A 22 -10.06 -11.36 -5.70
CA VAL A 22 -10.36 -11.95 -4.38
C VAL A 22 -10.76 -10.87 -3.38
N ILE A 23 -10.03 -9.75 -3.32
CA ILE A 23 -10.31 -8.67 -2.38
C ILE A 23 -11.59 -7.91 -2.74
N GLU A 24 -11.91 -7.74 -4.02
CA GLU A 24 -13.18 -7.14 -4.45
C GLU A 24 -14.37 -7.98 -4.03
N GLU A 25 -14.25 -9.31 -4.07
CA GLU A 25 -15.27 -10.20 -3.54
C GLU A 25 -15.40 -10.07 -2.01
N TRP A 26 -14.28 -9.95 -1.28
CA TRP A 26 -14.29 -9.73 0.16
C TRP A 26 -14.84 -8.36 0.57
N VAL A 27 -14.61 -7.31 -0.22
CA VAL A 27 -15.19 -5.98 -0.03
C VAL A 27 -16.72 -6.01 -0.12
N LYS A 28 -17.30 -6.87 -0.98
CA LYS A 28 -18.75 -7.06 -1.03
C LYS A 28 -19.30 -7.66 0.28
N HIS A 29 -18.50 -8.46 0.98
CA HIS A 29 -18.88 -9.06 2.24
C HIS A 29 -18.61 -8.17 3.46
N SER A 30 -17.52 -7.39 3.45
CA SER A 30 -17.20 -6.43 4.49
C SER A 30 -16.30 -5.31 3.94
N SER A 31 -16.92 -4.26 3.43
CA SER A 31 -16.21 -3.10 2.87
C SER A 31 -15.24 -2.50 3.89
N TRP A 32 -15.68 -2.35 5.13
CA TRP A 32 -14.90 -1.82 6.24
C TRP A 32 -13.59 -2.58 6.52
N ASN A 33 -13.55 -3.90 6.30
CA ASN A 33 -12.36 -4.70 6.62
C ASN A 33 -11.36 -4.82 5.46
N PHE A 34 -11.82 -4.62 4.22
CA PHE A 34 -11.01 -4.93 3.04
C PHE A 34 -10.76 -3.72 2.13
N GLN A 35 -11.47 -2.61 2.33
CA GLN A 35 -11.35 -1.42 1.51
C GLN A 35 -9.93 -0.82 1.52
N HIS A 36 -9.30 -0.69 2.69
CA HIS A 36 -7.94 -0.14 2.76
C HIS A 36 -6.89 -1.04 2.08
N LYS A 37 -7.10 -2.36 2.06
CA LYS A 37 -6.25 -3.31 1.34
C LYS A 37 -6.44 -3.19 -0.18
N LEU A 38 -7.68 -3.03 -0.63
CA LEU A 38 -7.99 -2.79 -2.04
C LEU A 38 -7.32 -1.52 -2.54
N GLU A 39 -7.40 -0.45 -1.76
CA GLU A 39 -6.78 0.84 -2.08
C GLU A 39 -5.25 0.73 -2.14
N LEU A 40 -4.63 -0.01 -1.21
CA LEU A 40 -3.19 -0.26 -1.23
C LEU A 40 -2.75 -1.01 -2.49
N LEU A 41 -3.46 -2.07 -2.86
CA LEU A 41 -3.15 -2.82 -4.10
C LEU A 41 -3.35 -1.97 -5.36
N ARG A 42 -4.40 -1.15 -5.39
CA ARG A 42 -4.62 -0.22 -6.50
C ARG A 42 -3.53 0.84 -6.56
N ALA A 43 -2.97 1.27 -5.41
CA ALA A 43 -1.85 2.20 -5.37
C ALA A 43 -0.59 1.60 -6.02
N GLU A 44 -0.27 0.35 -5.67
CA GLU A 44 0.86 -0.39 -6.27
C GLU A 44 0.68 -0.61 -7.77
N PHE A 45 -0.55 -0.93 -8.20
CA PHE A 45 -0.88 -1.07 -9.60
C PHE A 45 -0.74 0.25 -10.37
N ALA A 46 -1.22 1.36 -9.78
CA ALA A 46 -1.05 2.69 -10.36
C ALA A 46 0.42 3.11 -10.45
N PHE A 47 1.22 2.81 -9.42
CA PHE A 47 2.65 3.05 -9.42
C PHE A 47 3.35 2.25 -10.53
N PHE A 48 2.95 0.99 -10.71
CA PHE A 48 3.46 0.14 -11.77
C PHE A 48 3.12 0.68 -13.18
N GLN A 49 1.91 1.22 -13.35
CA GLN A 49 1.48 1.89 -14.58
C GLN A 49 2.07 3.30 -14.76
N GLN A 50 2.98 3.73 -13.89
CA GLN A 50 3.60 5.07 -13.90
C GLN A 50 2.62 6.22 -13.67
N ASP A 51 1.41 5.95 -13.15
CA ASP A 51 0.44 6.97 -12.74
C ASP A 51 0.72 7.39 -11.29
N ILE A 52 1.71 8.27 -11.14
CA ILE A 52 2.20 8.77 -9.85
C ILE A 52 1.09 9.49 -9.07
N TRP A 53 0.27 10.29 -9.74
CA TRP A 53 -0.80 11.06 -9.10
C TRP A 53 -1.86 10.15 -8.50
N LYS A 54 -2.29 9.13 -9.26
CA LYS A 54 -3.26 8.16 -8.77
C LYS A 54 -2.69 7.30 -7.66
N ALA A 55 -1.42 6.88 -7.77
CA ALA A 55 -0.74 6.10 -6.73
C ALA A 55 -0.68 6.87 -5.41
N ALA A 56 -0.23 8.14 -5.43
CA ALA A 56 -0.14 8.97 -4.23
C ALA A 56 -1.49 9.10 -3.50
N LYS A 57 -2.56 9.41 -4.26
CA LYS A 57 -3.91 9.53 -3.71
C LYS A 57 -4.41 8.22 -3.08
N LEU A 58 -4.12 7.08 -3.72
CA LEU A 58 -4.54 5.77 -3.23
C LEU A 58 -3.77 5.34 -1.98
N TYR A 59 -2.49 5.68 -1.86
CA TYR A 59 -1.74 5.46 -0.62
C TYR A 59 -2.31 6.26 0.54
N GLU A 60 -2.62 7.54 0.34
CA GLU A 60 -3.23 8.38 1.38
C GLU A 60 -4.60 7.86 1.81
N LEU A 61 -5.43 7.44 0.85
CA LEU A 61 -6.72 6.80 1.12
C LEU A 61 -6.56 5.53 1.96
N SER A 62 -5.64 4.64 1.57
CA SER A 62 -5.38 3.41 2.32
C SER A 62 -4.94 3.69 3.76
N ILE A 63 -4.05 4.66 3.98
CA ILE A 63 -3.59 5.09 5.32
C ILE A 63 -4.75 5.69 6.13
N HIS A 64 -5.62 6.47 5.50
CA HIS A 64 -6.78 7.07 6.16
C HIS A 64 -7.82 6.02 6.55
N HIS A 65 -8.18 5.13 5.62
CA HIS A 65 -9.15 4.07 5.85
C HIS A 65 -8.63 3.05 6.87
N ALA A 66 -7.38 2.59 6.78
CA ALA A 66 -6.80 1.72 7.81
C ALA A 66 -6.80 2.37 9.21
N GLY A 67 -6.53 3.68 9.28
CA GLY A 67 -6.55 4.43 10.54
C GLY A 67 -7.95 4.62 11.14
N THR A 68 -8.94 4.97 10.32
CA THR A 68 -10.34 5.17 10.76
C THR A 68 -10.96 3.89 11.31
N HIS A 69 -10.59 2.74 10.75
CA HIS A 69 -11.08 1.43 11.17
C HIS A 69 -10.26 0.81 12.31
N GLY A 70 -9.21 1.49 12.79
CA GLY A 70 -8.37 1.02 13.89
C GLY A 70 -7.38 -0.11 13.52
N PHE A 71 -7.15 -0.37 12.25
CA PHE A 71 -6.16 -1.35 11.76
C PHE A 71 -4.75 -0.75 11.81
N ILE A 72 -4.21 -0.57 13.02
CA ILE A 72 -2.93 0.15 13.25
C ILE A 72 -1.76 -0.49 12.49
N HIS A 73 -1.68 -1.82 12.47
CA HIS A 73 -0.62 -2.55 11.76
C HIS A 73 -0.73 -2.40 10.23
N GLU A 74 -1.95 -2.34 9.70
CA GLU A 74 -2.18 -2.13 8.27
C GLU A 74 -1.95 -0.68 7.86
N GLN A 75 -2.29 0.26 8.74
CA GLN A 75 -1.96 1.67 8.57
C GLN A 75 -0.45 1.87 8.54
N ALA A 76 0.30 1.16 9.39
CA ALA A 76 1.75 1.20 9.40
C ALA A 76 2.33 0.65 8.08
N LEU A 77 1.83 -0.51 7.63
CA LEU A 77 2.22 -1.10 6.35
C LEU A 77 1.95 -0.16 5.17
N ALA A 78 0.78 0.47 5.13
CA ALA A 78 0.45 1.44 4.08
C ALA A 78 1.41 2.65 4.09
N CYS A 79 1.80 3.13 5.28
CA CYS A 79 2.84 4.17 5.41
C CYS A 79 4.20 3.70 4.87
N GLU A 80 4.63 2.47 5.16
CA GLU A 80 5.90 1.94 4.62
C GLU A 80 5.90 1.88 3.09
N ARG A 81 4.80 1.42 2.48
CA ARG A 81 4.66 1.40 1.02
C ARG A 81 4.66 2.80 0.43
N ALA A 82 3.94 3.74 1.04
CA ALA A 82 3.95 5.15 0.64
C ALA A 82 5.35 5.78 0.74
N ALA A 83 6.15 5.38 1.74
CA ALA A 83 7.53 5.83 1.87
C ALA A 83 8.43 5.31 0.74
N ILE A 84 8.31 4.02 0.40
CA ILE A 84 9.05 3.41 -0.71
C ILE A 84 8.69 4.12 -2.02
N PHE A 85 7.39 4.31 -2.28
CA PHE A 85 6.90 5.08 -3.42
C PHE A 85 7.50 6.48 -3.49
N SER A 86 7.44 7.22 -2.38
CA SER A 86 7.98 8.59 -2.28
C SER A 86 9.49 8.64 -2.56
N SER A 87 10.23 7.64 -2.09
CA SER A 87 11.66 7.51 -2.37
C SER A 87 11.94 7.20 -3.84
N CYS A 88 11.14 6.33 -4.47
CA CYS A 88 11.27 6.00 -5.89
C CYS A 88 11.02 7.19 -6.81
N ILE A 89 10.11 8.11 -6.45
CA ILE A 89 9.86 9.35 -7.21
C ILE A 89 10.82 10.50 -6.85
N GLY A 90 11.80 10.25 -5.95
CA GLY A 90 12.83 11.22 -5.55
C GLY A 90 12.44 12.15 -4.40
N ASN A 91 11.26 11.97 -3.79
CA ASN A 91 10.81 12.78 -2.66
C ASN A 91 11.19 12.14 -1.30
N ASN A 92 12.47 12.29 -0.94
CA ASN A 92 13.03 11.71 0.28
C ASN A 92 12.50 12.34 1.58
N ILE A 93 12.02 13.59 1.54
CA ILE A 93 11.46 14.27 2.70
C ILE A 93 10.16 13.56 3.11
N THR A 94 9.23 13.45 2.16
CA THR A 94 7.95 12.76 2.37
C THR A 94 8.15 11.27 2.68
N ALA A 95 9.14 10.62 2.06
CA ALA A 95 9.48 9.24 2.38
C ALA A 95 9.86 9.07 3.86
N ARG A 96 10.68 9.97 4.40
CA ARG A 96 11.09 9.95 5.82
C ARG A 96 9.91 10.18 6.76
N GLU A 97 9.01 11.10 6.42
CA GLU A 97 7.81 11.37 7.23
C GLU A 97 6.92 10.12 7.33
N TYR A 98 6.68 9.44 6.21
CA TYR A 98 5.92 8.19 6.20
C TYR A 98 6.59 7.07 7.00
N LEU A 99 7.93 6.94 6.96
CA LEU A 99 8.65 5.97 7.78
C LEU A 99 8.57 6.27 9.28
N CYS A 100 8.69 7.54 9.67
CA CYS A 100 8.51 7.95 11.06
C CYS A 100 7.11 7.57 11.55
N ARG A 101 6.08 7.87 10.75
CA ARG A 101 4.69 7.52 11.07
C ARG A 101 4.47 6.00 11.16
N ALA A 102 5.02 5.23 10.22
CA ALA A 102 4.95 3.77 10.26
C ALA A 102 5.58 3.21 11.55
N ARG A 103 6.75 3.72 11.93
CA ARG A 103 7.44 3.32 13.16
C ARG A 103 6.60 3.60 14.40
N GLU A 104 6.01 4.79 14.51
CA GLU A 104 5.12 5.15 15.62
C GLU A 104 3.90 4.22 15.70
N LEU A 105 3.30 3.91 14.55
CA LEU A 105 2.15 3.01 14.48
C LEU A 105 2.51 1.58 14.91
N TYR A 106 3.66 1.03 14.48
CA TYR A 106 4.10 -0.29 14.96
C TYR A 106 4.43 -0.30 16.45
N LEU A 107 5.03 0.77 16.97
CA LEU A 107 5.24 0.93 18.41
C LEU A 107 3.89 0.94 19.16
N LYS A 108 2.90 1.66 18.64
CA LYS A 108 1.54 1.76 19.21
C LYS A 108 0.76 0.46 19.13
N TRP A 109 0.90 -0.30 18.04
CA TRP A 109 0.27 -1.61 17.88
C TRP A 109 0.73 -2.62 18.94
N GLY A 110 1.86 -2.35 19.59
CA GLY A 110 2.37 -3.21 20.64
C GLY A 110 3.42 -4.19 20.14
N ALA A 111 4.28 -3.78 19.21
CA ALA A 111 5.58 -4.43 18.99
C ALA A 111 6.53 -4.28 20.21
N LYS A 112 6.00 -4.29 21.44
CA LYS A 112 6.72 -4.73 22.62
C LYS A 112 6.84 -6.25 22.53
N ARG A 113 7.96 -6.68 21.95
CA ARG A 113 8.53 -8.02 22.13
C ARG A 113 8.28 -8.49 23.57
N LYS A 114 7.58 -9.62 23.73
CA LYS A 114 7.61 -10.42 24.96
C LYS A 114 8.86 -11.29 24.95
#